data_AF-R7IZH7-F1
#
_entry.id   AF-R7IZH7-F1
#
_cell.length_a   1.000
_cell.length_b   1.000
_cell.length_c   1.000
_cell.angle_alpha   90.00
_cell.angle_beta   90.00
_cell.angle_gamma   90.00
#
_symmetry.space_group_name_H-M   'P 1'
#
loop_
_entity.id
_entity.type
_entity.pdbx_description
1 polymer ?
#
loop_
_entity_poly.entity_id
_entity_poly.type
_entity_poly.pdbx_seq_one_letter_code
_entity_poly.pdbx_strand_id
1 'polypeptide(L)'
;MANLSTLSELCIPFVKKGGEFISYKAANSQEEIEQAGNAIGKLGGRLAGVQELILPDTDMERIFVCIKKEKNTGKKYPRKAGTPGKEPL
;
A
#
# COMPACT_ATOMS: atom_id res chain seq x y z
N MET A 1 -12.53 7.28 0.24
CA MET A 1 -11.06 7.18 0.44
C MET A 1 -10.63 5.81 -0.08
N ALA A 2 -9.53 5.69 -0.84
CA ALA A 2 -9.10 4.41 -1.39
C ALA A 2 -8.41 3.56 -0.31
N ASN A 3 -8.72 2.26 -0.28
CA ASN A 3 -8.07 1.34 0.64
C ASN A 3 -6.65 0.95 0.17
N LEU A 4 -5.87 0.32 1.05
CA LEU A 4 -4.46 0.02 0.83
C LEU A 4 -4.28 -1.05 -0.25
N SER A 5 -5.23 -1.96 -0.45
CA SER A 5 -5.23 -2.86 -1.62
C SER A 5 -5.31 -2.08 -2.93
N THR A 6 -6.24 -1.12 -3.02
CA THR A 6 -6.40 -0.25 -4.19
C THR A 6 -5.13 0.57 -4.44
N LEU A 7 -4.61 1.22 -3.39
CA LEU A 7 -3.39 2.02 -3.48
C LEU A 7 -2.19 1.17 -3.88
N SER A 8 -2.06 -0.03 -3.32
CA SER A 8 -0.98 -0.96 -3.66
C SER A 8 -1.01 -1.28 -5.15
N GLU A 9 -2.17 -1.60 -5.72
CA GLU A 9 -2.27 -1.91 -7.14
C GLU A 9 -1.95 -0.72 -8.04
N LEU A 10 -2.33 0.49 -7.62
CA LEU A 10 -2.07 1.71 -8.39
C LEU A 10 -0.62 2.20 -8.25
N CYS A 11 0.05 1.95 -7.12
CA CYS A 11 1.36 2.56 -6.82
C CYS A 11 2.53 1.58 -6.97
N ILE A 12 2.40 0.33 -6.51
CA ILE A 12 3.51 -0.64 -6.54
C ILE A 12 4.04 -0.90 -7.96
N PRO A 13 3.24 -0.97 -9.03
CA PRO A 13 3.77 -1.21 -10.39
C PRO A 13 4.77 -0.14 -10.86
N PHE A 14 4.67 1.09 -10.37
CA PHE A 14 5.61 2.18 -10.71
C PHE A 14 6.94 2.10 -9.97
N VAL A 15 7.01 1.31 -8.89
CA VAL A 15 8.23 1.17 -8.08
C VAL A 15 9.18 0.16 -8.74
N LYS A 16 10.44 0.58 -8.95
CA LYS A 16 11.51 -0.29 -9.43
C LYS A 16 11.80 -1.43 -8.45
N LYS A 17 12.26 -2.58 -8.93
CA LYS A 17 12.73 -3.67 -8.06
C LYS A 17 13.84 -3.17 -7.12
N GLY A 18 13.73 -3.50 -5.83
CA GLY A 18 14.58 -2.99 -4.75
C GLY A 18 14.20 -1.61 -4.22
N GLY A 19 13.21 -0.94 -4.83
CA GLY A 19 12.64 0.32 -4.32
C GLY A 19 11.57 0.09 -3.24
N GLU A 20 10.93 1.17 -2.83
CA GLU A 20 9.92 1.16 -1.77
C GLU A 20 8.71 2.02 -2.13
N PHE A 21 7.52 1.53 -1.77
CA PHE A 21 6.28 2.28 -1.75
C PHE A 21 5.93 2.59 -0.30
N ILE A 22 5.74 3.87 0.03
CA ILE A 22 5.38 4.32 1.38
C ILE A 22 3.99 4.94 1.32
N SER A 23 3.01 4.30 1.97
CA SER A 23 1.63 4.81 2.03
C SER A 23 1.41 5.59 3.32
N TYR A 24 1.00 6.85 3.21
CA TYR A 24 0.60 7.69 4.34
C TYR A 24 -0.88 7.51 4.67
N LYS A 25 -1.21 7.16 5.91
CA LYS A 25 -2.58 6.84 6.34
C LYS A 25 -2.90 7.37 7.75
N ALA A 26 -4.19 7.38 8.07
CA ALA A 26 -4.65 7.63 9.44
C ALA A 26 -4.26 6.47 10.37
N ALA A 27 -4.14 6.76 11.66
CA ALA A 27 -4.05 5.72 12.69
C ALA A 27 -5.25 4.77 12.65
N ASN A 28 -5.11 3.59 13.25
CA ASN A 28 -6.06 2.48 13.23
C ASN A 28 -6.27 1.80 11.86
N SER A 29 -5.30 1.87 10.96
CA SER A 29 -5.37 1.16 9.67
C SER A 29 -4.92 -0.31 9.74
N GLN A 30 -4.81 -0.91 10.93
CA GLN A 30 -4.23 -2.26 11.11
C GLN A 30 -5.00 -3.33 10.31
N GLU A 31 -6.33 -3.33 10.40
CA GLU A 31 -7.18 -4.26 9.65
C GLU A 31 -7.00 -4.08 8.13
N GLU A 32 -6.84 -2.84 7.68
CA GLU A 32 -6.61 -2.52 6.27
C GLU A 32 -5.24 -3.01 5.78
N ILE A 33 -4.22 -2.97 6.65
CA ILE A 33 -2.86 -3.49 6.38
C ILE A 33 -2.90 -5.01 6.25
N GLU A 34 -3.62 -5.69 7.13
CA GLU A 34 -3.80 -7.14 7.10
C GLU A 34 -4.53 -7.57 5.82
N GLN A 35 -5.64 -6.91 5.48
CA GLN A 35 -6.40 -7.18 4.25
C GLN A 35 -5.56 -6.94 2.99
N ALA A 36 -4.72 -5.90 2.99
CA ALA A 36 -3.87 -5.57 1.85
C ALA A 36 -2.67 -6.52 1.66
N GLY A 37 -2.34 -7.37 2.63
CA GLY A 37 -1.18 -8.27 2.56
C GLY A 37 -1.17 -9.14 1.31
N ASN A 38 -2.33 -9.67 0.90
CA ASN A 38 -2.47 -10.47 -0.32
C ASN A 38 -2.23 -9.62 -1.58
N ALA A 39 -2.82 -8.43 -1.65
CA ALA A 39 -2.61 -7.49 -2.75
C ALA A 39 -1.13 -7.12 -2.89
N ILE A 40 -0.48 -6.74 -1.78
CA ILE A 40 0.95 -6.39 -1.72
C ILE A 40 1.79 -7.54 -2.29
N GLY A 41 1.55 -8.78 -1.84
CA GLY A 41 2.26 -9.97 -2.32
C GLY A 41 2.04 -10.24 -3.81
N LYS A 42 0.79 -10.19 -4.31
CA LYS A 42 0.45 -10.36 -5.74
C LYS A 42 1.17 -9.34 -6.65
N LEU A 43 1.42 -8.15 -6.12
CA LEU A 43 2.04 -7.04 -6.86
C LEU A 43 3.57 -7.04 -6.78
N GLY A 44 4.16 -8.03 -6.09
CA GLY A 44 5.59 -8.20 -5.91
C GLY A 44 6.18 -7.38 -4.76
N GLY A 45 5.33 -6.84 -3.88
CA GLY A 45 5.73 -6.14 -2.67
C GLY A 45 5.79 -7.06 -1.44
N ARG A 46 6.43 -6.57 -0.38
CA ARG A 46 6.37 -7.13 0.97
C ARG A 46 6.27 -6.00 1.98
N LEU A 47 5.41 -6.16 2.99
CA LEU A 47 5.36 -5.23 4.13
C LEU A 47 6.71 -5.24 4.85
N ALA A 48 7.36 -4.09 4.89
CA ALA A 48 8.65 -3.89 5.55
C ALA A 48 8.50 -3.36 6.97
N GLY A 49 7.43 -2.60 7.24
CA GLY A 49 7.12 -2.08 8.56
C GLY A 49 6.02 -1.04 8.52
N VAL A 50 5.58 -0.63 9.70
CA VAL A 50 4.64 0.48 9.91
C VAL A 50 5.31 1.44 10.87
N GLN A 51 5.40 2.71 10.49
CA GLN A 51 5.93 3.77 11.34
C GLN A 51 4.79 4.68 11.76
N GLU A 52 4.58 4.80 13.06
CA GLU A 52 3.58 5.67 13.66
C GLU A 52 4.18 7.04 13.97
N LEU A 53 3.39 8.10 13.81
CA LEU A 53 3.75 9.46 14.20
C LEU A 53 2.52 10.24 14.67
N ILE A 54 2.77 11.21 15.54
CA ILE A 54 1.80 12.25 15.90
C ILE A 54 2.19 13.51 15.13
N LEU A 55 1.22 14.14 14.46
CA LEU A 55 1.49 15.38 13.73
C LEU A 55 1.82 16.51 14.71
N PRO A 56 2.88 17.32 14.45
CA PRO A 56 3.24 18.44 15.32
C PRO A 56 2.05 19.34 15.61
N ASP A 57 1.97 19.81 16.85
CA ASP A 57 0.93 20.74 17.32
C ASP A 57 -0.51 20.20 17.24
N THR A 58 -0.68 18.86 17.16
CA THR A 58 -2.00 18.21 17.14
C THR A 58 -1.97 16.87 17.88
N ASP A 59 -3.15 16.35 18.23
CA ASP A 59 -3.32 14.97 18.72
C ASP A 59 -3.60 13.97 17.58
N MET A 60 -3.36 14.36 16.32
CA MET A 60 -3.65 13.50 15.17
C MET A 60 -2.54 12.47 14.94
N GLU A 61 -2.89 11.21 15.14
CA GLU A 61 -2.03 10.09 14.80
C GLU A 61 -2.10 9.72 13.30
N ARG A 62 -0.93 9.41 12.76
CA ARG A 62 -0.70 9.03 11.36
C ARG A 62 0.29 7.90 11.29
N ILE A 63 0.22 7.15 10.20
CA ILE A 63 1.14 6.04 9.96
C ILE A 63 1.73 6.11 8.55
N PHE A 64 2.96 5.63 8.42
CA PHE A 64 3.58 5.27 7.15
C PHE A 64 3.64 3.74 7.06
N VAL A 65 2.96 3.19 6.05
CA VAL A 65 3.04 1.76 5.72
C VAL A 65 4.12 1.58 4.66
N CYS A 66 5.26 0.99 5.05
CA CYS A 66 6.43 0.82 4.20
C CYS A 66 6.39 -0.54 3.49
N ILE A 67 6.40 -0.54 2.16
CA ILE A 67 6.27 -1.73 1.32
C ILE A 67 7.46 -1.82 0.36
N LYS A 68 8.32 -2.82 0.56
CA LYS A 68 9.48 -3.07 -0.30
C LYS A 68 9.09 -3.79 -1.57
N LYS A 69 9.62 -3.35 -2.72
CA LYS A 69 9.42 -4.00 -4.02
C LYS A 69 10.45 -5.11 -4.24
N GLU A 70 10.10 -6.34 -3.91
CA GLU A 70 11.02 -7.48 -3.98
C GLU A 70 11.02 -8.19 -5.34
N LYS A 71 9.88 -8.19 -6.03
CA LYS A 71 9.69 -8.87 -7.32
C LYS A 71 9.08 -7.92 -8.35
N ASN A 72 9.27 -8.22 -9.63
CA ASN A 72 8.57 -7.48 -10.68
C ASN A 72 7.06 -7.70 -10.59
N THR A 73 6.28 -6.65 -10.84
CA THR A 73 4.82 -6.76 -10.91
C THR A 73 4.43 -7.44 -12.22
N GLY A 74 3.47 -8.38 -12.17
CA GLY A 74 2.97 -9.03 -13.38
C GLY A 74 2.30 -8.05 -14.35
N LYS A 75 2.44 -8.30 -15.66
CA LYS A 75 1.97 -7.40 -16.75
C LYS A 75 0.47 -7.10 -16.75
N LYS A 76 -0.34 -7.91 -16.05
CA LYS A 76 -1.79 -7.69 -15.90
C LYS A 76 -2.16 -6.58 -14.91
N TYR A 77 -1.18 -6.03 -14.19
CA TYR A 77 -1.36 -4.97 -13.21
C TYR A 77 -0.68 -3.67 -13.68
N PRO A 78 -1.26 -2.50 -13.35
CA PRO A 78 -2.58 -2.35 -12.73
C PRO A 78 -3.69 -2.85 -13.66
N ARG A 79 -4.79 -3.35 -13.08
CA ARG A 79 -5.99 -3.70 -13.86
C ARG A 79 -6.59 -2.44 -14.49
N LYS A 80 -7.57 -2.64 -15.38
CA LYS A 80 -8.28 -1.56 -16.09
C LYS A 80 -8.75 -0.48 -15.10
N ALA A 81 -8.67 0.78 -15.54
CA ALA A 81 -9.11 1.92 -14.75
C ALA A 81 -10.51 1.70 -14.15
N GLY A 82 -10.65 2.00 -12.86
CA GLY A 82 -11.87 1.78 -12.09
C GLY A 82 -12.00 0.39 -11.45
N THR A 83 -11.37 -0.66 -12.01
CA THR A 83 -11.39 -2.01 -11.41
C THR A 83 -10.74 -2.05 -10.02
N PRO A 84 -9.54 -1.48 -9.78
CA PRO A 84 -8.92 -1.52 -8.45
C PRO A 84 -9.79 -0.94 -7.33
N GLY A 85 -10.54 0.12 -7.63
CA GLY A 85 -11.43 0.76 -6.66
C GLY A 85 -12.78 0.07 -6.47
N LYS A 86 -13.31 -0.61 -7.49
CA LYS A 86 -14.57 -1.36 -7.40
C LYS A 86 -14.38 -2.75 -6.78
N GLU A 87 -13.28 -3.41 -7.13
CA GLU A 87 -12.97 -4.79 -6.73
C GLU A 87 -11.51 -4.86 -6.25
N PRO A 88 -11.22 -4.38 -5.03
CA PRO A 88 -9.87 -4.42 -4.46
C PRO A 88 -9.31 -5.85 -4.38
N LEU A 89 -7.97 -5.98 -4.50
CA LEU A 89 -7.24 -7.25 -4.48
C LEU A 89 -7.11 -7.91 -3.12
#